data_AF-A0A0Q0U0S2-F1
#
_entry.id   AF-A0A0Q0U0S2-F1
#
_cell.length_a   1.000
_cell.length_b   1.000
_cell.length_c   1.000
_cell.angle_alpha   90.00
_cell.angle_beta   90.00
_cell.angle_gamma   90.00
#
_symmetry.space_group_name_H-M   'P 1'
#
loop_
_entity.id
_entity.type
_entity.pdbx_description
1 polymer ?
#
loop_
_entity_poly.entity_id
_entity_poly.type
_entity_poly.pdbx_seq_one_letter_code
_entity_poly.pdbx_strand_id
1 'polypeptide(L)'
;MYRVFEALDELVQTVEQAYGVPMTSNCMVPRNDVLALLDDLRNALPIEIDDAQDVLDKQDEILRGAEERASTIVGDADAQAAEIVDGAQREADEMVADAQHRATTVVARAEEDAHQTVSRARAEADDTLSRAQAEADRLIADGNDSYQRSVDEGLAEQNRLVSESEVVRRANEEAHRVVDAAHADSKKLRSECDQFVDGKLADFEETLSGVLRTVSRDRAALRRGAGAAGTGREPREPYGYED
;
A
#
# COMPACT_ATOMS: atom_id res chain seq x y z
N MET A 1 73.10 -25.30 76.53
CA MET A 1 74.02 -24.94 75.43
C MET A 1 75.39 -24.43 75.88
N TYR A 2 75.51 -23.61 76.93
CA TYR A 2 76.76 -22.92 77.25
C TYR A 2 77.92 -23.82 77.76
N ARG A 3 77.63 -24.91 78.48
CA ARG A 3 78.65 -25.71 79.17
C ARG A 3 79.51 -26.58 78.23
N VAL A 4 78.94 -27.06 77.12
CA VAL A 4 79.69 -27.82 76.10
C VAL A 4 80.67 -26.91 75.36
N PHE A 5 80.22 -25.74 74.91
CA PHE A 5 81.09 -24.79 74.25
C PHE A 5 82.19 -24.27 75.19
N GLU A 6 81.84 -23.97 76.44
CA GLU A 6 82.79 -23.57 77.49
C GLU A 6 83.86 -24.64 77.74
N ALA A 7 83.48 -25.92 77.91
CA ALA A 7 84.44 -27.00 78.12
C ALA A 7 85.30 -27.30 76.87
N LEU A 8 84.77 -27.10 75.65
CA LEU A 8 85.55 -27.19 74.41
C LEU A 8 86.56 -26.04 74.31
N ASP A 9 86.15 -24.81 74.60
CA ASP A 9 87.01 -23.63 74.56
C ASP A 9 88.14 -23.72 75.60
N GLU A 10 87.83 -24.18 76.83
CA GLU A 10 88.83 -24.45 77.88
C GLU A 10 89.77 -25.59 77.49
N LEU A 11 89.28 -26.62 76.79
CA LEU A 11 90.11 -27.72 76.30
C LEU A 11 91.06 -27.24 75.20
N VAL A 12 90.57 -26.44 74.24
CA VAL A 12 91.39 -25.82 73.20
C VAL A 12 92.46 -24.93 73.84
N GLN A 13 92.08 -24.06 74.78
CA GLN A 13 93.02 -23.20 75.49
C GLN A 13 94.09 -24.00 76.24
N THR A 14 93.71 -25.10 76.90
CA THR A 14 94.65 -25.99 77.61
C THR A 14 95.65 -26.64 76.65
N VAL A 15 95.21 -27.00 75.44
CA VAL A 15 96.07 -27.58 74.39
C VAL A 15 96.97 -26.52 73.75
N GLU A 16 96.47 -25.29 73.53
CA GLU A 16 97.26 -24.19 72.98
C GLU A 16 98.38 -23.72 73.93
N GLN A 17 98.14 -23.77 75.24
CA GLN A 17 99.12 -23.40 76.28
C GLN A 17 100.06 -24.56 76.68
N ALA A 18 99.92 -25.72 76.04
CA ALA A 18 100.68 -26.92 76.36
C ALA A 18 102.18 -26.76 76.04
N TYR A 19 103.05 -27.30 76.89
CA TYR A 19 104.50 -27.22 76.68
C TYR A 19 104.96 -28.21 75.61
N GLY A 20 105.64 -27.75 74.56
CA GLY A 20 106.23 -28.61 73.52
C GLY A 20 107.41 -29.45 74.04
N VAL A 21 107.50 -30.70 73.60
CA VAL A 21 108.62 -31.60 73.92
C VAL A 21 109.72 -31.46 72.84
N PRO A 22 110.96 -31.09 73.19
CA PRO A 22 112.03 -30.81 72.21
C PRO A 22 112.30 -31.97 71.24
N MET A 23 112.54 -31.65 69.97
CA MET A 23 112.81 -32.62 68.89
C MET A 23 111.67 -33.62 68.60
N THR A 24 110.44 -33.30 69.02
CA THR A 24 109.23 -34.09 68.69
C THR A 24 108.06 -33.16 68.33
N SER A 25 107.03 -33.69 67.65
CA SER A 25 105.78 -32.96 67.40
C SER A 25 104.78 -33.05 68.58
N ASN A 26 105.23 -33.49 69.76
CA ASN A 26 104.35 -33.75 70.91
C ASN A 26 104.34 -32.57 71.88
N CYS A 27 103.19 -32.30 72.49
CA CYS A 27 103.04 -31.37 73.61
C CYS A 27 102.65 -32.10 74.91
N MET A 28 103.02 -31.53 76.05
CA MET A 28 102.71 -32.00 77.39
C MET A 28 101.52 -31.20 77.94
N VAL A 29 100.39 -31.89 78.13
CA VAL A 29 99.17 -31.33 78.72
C VAL A 29 98.94 -31.86 80.13
N PRO A 30 98.35 -31.07 81.05
CA PRO A 30 97.90 -31.57 82.35
C PRO A 30 96.80 -32.62 82.18
N ARG A 31 97.17 -33.90 82.35
CA ARG A 31 96.27 -35.04 82.11
C ARG A 31 94.96 -34.97 82.89
N ASN A 32 94.99 -34.53 84.15
CA ASN A 32 93.79 -34.49 85.00
C ASN A 32 92.80 -33.43 84.52
N ASP A 33 93.28 -32.25 84.13
CA ASP A 33 92.43 -31.14 83.69
C ASP A 33 91.79 -31.46 82.33
N VAL A 34 92.57 -32.02 81.39
CA VAL A 34 92.05 -32.51 80.10
C VAL A 34 91.00 -33.61 80.28
N LEU A 35 91.23 -34.56 81.18
CA LEU A 35 90.25 -35.62 81.45
C LEU A 35 88.99 -35.09 82.13
N ALA A 36 89.09 -34.09 82.99
CA ALA A 36 87.93 -33.45 83.61
C ALA A 36 87.06 -32.72 82.57
N LEU A 37 87.69 -31.94 81.67
CA LEU A 37 86.99 -31.26 80.58
C LEU A 37 86.34 -32.25 79.60
N LEU A 38 87.03 -33.34 79.26
CA LEU A 38 86.47 -34.41 78.43
C LEU A 38 85.31 -35.14 79.13
N ASP A 39 85.36 -35.32 80.45
CA ASP A 39 84.27 -35.92 81.23
C ASP A 39 83.06 -34.97 81.32
N ASP A 40 83.28 -33.65 81.48
CA ASP A 40 82.23 -32.64 81.41
C ASP A 40 81.58 -32.60 80.02
N LEU A 41 82.38 -32.64 78.95
CA LEU A 41 81.88 -32.78 77.57
C LEU A 41 81.10 -34.08 77.38
N ARG A 42 81.62 -35.21 77.86
CA ARG A 42 80.95 -36.52 77.77
C ARG A 42 79.59 -36.51 78.46
N ASN A 43 79.44 -35.77 79.55
CA ASN A 43 78.18 -35.70 80.30
C ASN A 43 77.20 -34.67 79.72
N ALA A 44 77.70 -33.54 79.20
CA ALA A 44 76.88 -32.44 78.71
C ALA A 44 76.48 -32.59 77.22
N LEU A 45 77.35 -33.13 76.36
CA LEU A 45 77.09 -33.29 74.92
C LEU A 45 75.84 -34.10 74.60
N PRO A 46 75.58 -35.27 75.24
CA PRO A 46 74.38 -36.05 74.95
C PRO A 46 73.09 -35.26 75.22
N ILE A 47 73.07 -34.48 76.31
CA ILE A 47 71.90 -33.68 76.70
C ILE A 47 71.65 -32.56 75.68
N GLU A 48 72.70 -31.87 75.23
CA GLU A 48 72.56 -30.80 74.24
C GLU A 48 72.15 -31.32 72.85
N ILE A 49 72.58 -32.53 72.48
CA ILE A 49 72.16 -33.19 71.24
C ILE A 49 70.69 -33.61 71.34
N ASP A 50 70.26 -34.13 72.50
CA ASP A 50 68.86 -34.48 72.77
C ASP A 50 67.96 -33.24 72.68
N ASP A 51 68.33 -32.14 73.35
CA ASP A 51 67.61 -30.86 73.28
C ASP A 51 67.53 -30.32 71.84
N ALA A 52 68.61 -30.45 71.05
CA ALA A 52 68.62 -30.03 69.66
C ALA A 52 67.72 -30.92 68.77
N GLN A 53 67.68 -32.23 69.04
CA GLN A 53 66.78 -33.16 68.37
C GLN A 53 65.32 -32.84 68.71
N ASP A 54 64.99 -32.56 69.96
CA ASP A 54 63.65 -32.15 70.39
C ASP A 54 63.16 -30.89 69.66
N VAL A 55 64.05 -29.91 69.45
CA VAL A 55 63.71 -28.69 68.69
C VAL A 55 63.46 -29.00 67.22
N LEU A 56 64.27 -29.87 66.60
CA LEU A 56 64.08 -30.30 65.21
C LEU A 56 62.77 -31.08 65.04
N ASP A 57 62.48 -32.02 65.94
CA ASP A 57 61.24 -32.80 65.93
C ASP A 57 60.01 -31.90 66.07
N LYS A 58 60.09 -30.90 66.97
CA LYS A 58 59.03 -29.90 67.13
C LYS A 58 58.89 -28.99 65.90
N GLN A 59 59.99 -28.63 65.26
CA GLN A 59 59.96 -27.88 64.01
C GLN A 59 59.26 -28.69 62.91
N ASP A 60 59.61 -29.97 62.77
CA ASP A 60 59.00 -30.87 61.79
C ASP A 60 57.51 -31.06 62.06
N GLU A 61 57.09 -31.18 63.31
CA GLU A 61 55.68 -31.22 63.71
C GLU A 61 54.95 -29.94 63.30
N ILE A 62 55.53 -28.77 63.58
CA ILE A 62 54.95 -27.47 63.23
C ILE A 62 54.84 -27.31 61.70
N LEU A 63 55.88 -27.68 60.95
CA LEU A 63 55.89 -27.61 59.50
C LEU A 63 54.82 -28.51 58.90
N ARG A 64 54.75 -29.77 59.34
CA ARG A 64 53.74 -30.72 58.87
C ARG A 64 52.33 -30.23 59.18
N GLY A 65 52.09 -29.73 60.40
CA GLY A 65 50.80 -29.16 60.78
C GLY A 65 50.46 -27.86 60.05
N ALA A 66 51.45 -27.08 59.60
CA ALA A 66 51.24 -25.90 58.78
C ALA A 66 50.92 -26.27 57.32
N GLU A 67 51.63 -27.24 56.75
CA GLU A 67 51.40 -27.77 55.41
C GLU A 67 50.02 -28.41 55.27
N GLU A 68 49.62 -29.24 56.25
CA GLU A 68 48.29 -29.83 56.29
C GLU A 68 47.20 -28.76 56.33
N ARG A 69 47.31 -27.78 57.24
CA ARG A 69 46.36 -26.67 57.32
C ARG A 69 46.31 -25.85 56.04
N ALA A 70 47.46 -25.55 55.43
CA ALA A 70 47.52 -24.83 54.17
C ALA A 70 46.83 -25.62 53.05
N SER A 71 47.08 -26.93 52.95
CA SER A 71 46.43 -27.80 51.97
C SER A 71 44.92 -27.84 52.17
N THR A 72 44.44 -27.89 53.41
CA THR A 72 43.01 -27.84 53.71
C THR A 72 42.41 -26.50 53.29
N ILE A 73 43.04 -25.38 53.66
CA ILE A 73 42.56 -24.03 53.32
C ILE A 73 42.48 -23.84 51.80
N VAL A 74 43.51 -24.27 51.06
CA VAL A 74 43.51 -24.19 49.59
C VAL A 74 42.42 -25.08 48.99
N GLY A 75 42.29 -26.32 49.47
CA GLY A 75 41.23 -27.23 49.00
C GLY A 75 39.82 -26.69 49.25
N ASP A 76 39.58 -26.13 50.43
CA ASP A 76 38.29 -25.53 50.78
C ASP A 76 38.00 -24.26 49.95
N ALA A 77 39.03 -23.44 49.69
CA ALA A 77 38.91 -22.25 48.84
C ALA A 77 38.63 -22.63 47.38
N ASP A 78 39.32 -23.63 46.85
CA ASP A 78 39.11 -24.14 45.49
C ASP A 78 37.71 -24.74 45.33
N ALA A 79 37.22 -25.49 46.33
CA ALA A 79 35.87 -26.04 46.34
C ALA A 79 34.80 -24.93 46.35
N GLN A 80 34.97 -23.92 47.20
CA GLN A 80 34.07 -22.76 47.24
C GLN A 80 34.08 -21.97 45.93
N ALA A 81 35.27 -21.75 45.36
CA ALA A 81 35.40 -21.06 44.08
C ALA A 81 34.70 -21.82 42.95
N ALA A 82 34.84 -23.15 42.91
CA ALA A 82 34.16 -24.00 41.93
C ALA A 82 32.63 -23.92 42.09
N GLU A 83 32.11 -23.95 43.31
CA GLU A 83 30.68 -23.83 43.59
C GLU A 83 30.13 -22.46 43.15
N ILE A 84 30.84 -21.37 43.45
CA ILE A 84 30.44 -20.01 43.03
C ILE A 84 30.40 -19.91 41.51
N VAL A 85 31.42 -20.42 40.82
CA VAL A 85 31.49 -20.36 39.35
C VAL A 85 30.37 -21.20 38.71
N ASP A 86 30.11 -22.40 39.22
CA ASP A 86 29.01 -23.26 38.74
C ASP A 86 27.64 -22.60 38.99
N GLY A 87 27.42 -22.03 40.17
CA GLY A 87 26.21 -21.28 40.49
C GLY A 87 26.01 -20.08 39.56
N ALA A 88 27.06 -19.28 39.35
CA ALA A 88 27.01 -18.13 38.45
C ALA A 88 26.78 -18.52 36.99
N GLN A 89 27.35 -19.64 36.53
CA GLN A 89 27.11 -20.17 35.18
C GLN A 89 25.66 -20.61 35.01
N ARG A 90 25.11 -21.35 35.97
CA ARG A 90 23.69 -21.77 35.94
C ARG A 90 22.74 -20.58 35.94
N GLU A 91 22.96 -19.58 36.80
CA GLU A 91 22.15 -18.37 36.80
C GLU A 91 22.25 -17.58 35.49
N ALA A 92 23.45 -17.50 34.90
CA ALA A 92 23.64 -16.84 33.61
C ALA A 92 22.89 -17.58 32.47
N ASP A 93 22.96 -18.90 32.44
CA ASP A 93 22.26 -19.72 31.44
C ASP A 93 20.74 -19.59 31.57
N GLU A 94 20.21 -19.62 32.79
CA GLU A 94 18.79 -19.38 33.07
C GLU A 94 18.35 -17.98 32.64
N MET A 95 19.15 -16.95 32.94
CA MET A 95 18.86 -15.57 32.55
C MET A 95 18.83 -15.42 31.02
N VAL A 96 19.78 -16.03 30.30
CA VAL A 96 19.81 -16.02 28.84
C VAL A 96 18.59 -16.73 28.26
N ALA A 97 18.21 -17.88 28.81
CA ALA A 97 17.03 -18.62 28.37
C ALA A 97 15.72 -17.83 28.59
N ASP A 98 15.54 -17.20 29.76
CA ASP A 98 14.38 -16.35 30.05
C ASP A 98 14.35 -15.12 29.14
N ALA A 99 15.50 -14.44 28.95
CA ALA A 99 15.61 -13.30 28.05
C ALA A 99 15.26 -13.67 26.60
N GLN A 100 15.74 -14.82 26.11
CA GLN A 100 15.41 -15.34 24.78
C GLN A 100 13.91 -15.64 24.66
N HIS A 101 13.31 -16.29 25.65
CA HIS A 101 11.88 -16.61 25.66
C HIS A 101 11.02 -15.33 25.64
N ARG A 102 11.37 -14.34 26.46
CA ARG A 102 10.69 -13.03 26.46
C ARG A 102 10.86 -12.33 25.12
N ALA A 103 12.05 -12.33 24.53
CA ALA A 103 12.30 -11.72 23.23
C ALA A 103 11.44 -12.36 22.13
N THR A 104 11.40 -13.69 22.05
CA THR A 104 10.53 -14.41 21.10
C THR A 104 9.06 -14.06 21.30
N THR A 105 8.61 -13.98 22.56
CA THR A 105 7.22 -13.61 22.87
C THR A 105 6.89 -12.18 22.45
N VAL A 106 7.80 -11.23 22.69
CA VAL A 106 7.63 -9.83 22.30
C VAL A 106 7.58 -9.68 20.79
N VAL A 107 8.48 -10.36 20.06
CA VAL A 107 8.50 -10.33 18.60
C VAL A 107 7.20 -10.91 18.04
N ALA A 108 6.75 -12.07 18.53
CA ALA A 108 5.50 -12.69 18.09
C ALA A 108 4.28 -11.79 18.32
N ARG A 109 4.19 -11.13 19.49
CA ARG A 109 3.12 -10.15 19.77
C ARG A 109 3.19 -8.94 18.87
N ALA A 110 4.40 -8.39 18.64
CA ALA A 110 4.57 -7.24 17.76
C ALA A 110 4.18 -7.56 16.30
N GLU A 111 4.50 -8.77 15.83
CA GLU A 111 4.08 -9.26 14.51
C GLU A 111 2.55 -9.40 14.42
N GLU A 112 1.90 -9.97 15.42
CA GLU A 112 0.44 -10.07 15.50
C GLU A 112 -0.23 -8.69 15.51
N ASP A 113 0.24 -7.77 16.35
CA ASP A 113 -0.27 -6.39 16.44
C ASP A 113 -0.10 -5.63 15.12
N ALA A 114 1.04 -5.81 14.45
CA ALA A 114 1.31 -5.22 13.13
C ALA A 114 0.34 -5.77 12.08
N HIS A 115 0.12 -7.10 12.06
CA HIS A 115 -0.84 -7.72 11.15
C HIS A 115 -2.27 -7.25 11.40
N GLN A 116 -2.67 -7.13 12.66
CA GLN A 116 -3.99 -6.61 13.02
C GLN A 116 -4.15 -5.14 12.59
N THR A 117 -3.12 -4.33 12.80
CA THR A 117 -3.12 -2.90 12.41
C THR A 117 -3.25 -2.74 10.90
N VAL A 118 -2.48 -3.51 10.11
CA VAL A 118 -2.56 -3.49 8.64
C VAL A 118 -3.93 -3.96 8.16
N SER A 119 -4.47 -5.02 8.76
CA SER A 119 -5.79 -5.55 8.39
C SER A 119 -6.90 -4.54 8.67
N ARG A 120 -6.87 -3.87 9.83
CA ARG A 120 -7.80 -2.80 10.17
C ARG A 120 -7.67 -1.62 9.21
N ALA A 121 -6.46 -1.15 8.95
CA ALA A 121 -6.21 -0.02 8.05
C ALA A 121 -6.71 -0.32 6.61
N ARG A 122 -6.53 -1.55 6.12
CA ARG A 122 -7.06 -1.97 4.83
C ARG A 122 -8.59 -1.96 4.81
N ALA A 123 -9.24 -2.50 5.84
CA ALA A 123 -10.70 -2.49 5.92
C ALA A 123 -11.27 -1.07 5.97
N GLU A 124 -10.63 -0.16 6.72
CA GLU A 124 -11.03 1.26 6.77
C GLU A 124 -10.81 1.98 5.43
N ALA A 125 -9.71 1.67 4.73
CA ALA A 125 -9.46 2.20 3.40
C ALA A 125 -10.51 1.71 2.38
N ASP A 126 -10.85 0.42 2.41
CA ASP A 126 -11.87 -0.17 1.53
C ASP A 126 -13.25 0.45 1.78
N ASP A 127 -13.64 0.64 3.05
CA ASP A 127 -14.88 1.34 3.40
C ASP A 127 -14.90 2.78 2.88
N THR A 128 -13.81 3.51 3.10
CA THR A 128 -13.69 4.90 2.66
C THR A 128 -13.75 5.02 1.13
N LEU A 129 -13.07 4.14 0.42
CA LEU A 129 -13.13 4.07 -1.05
C LEU A 129 -14.53 3.70 -1.53
N SER A 130 -15.20 2.74 -0.89
CA SER A 130 -16.57 2.38 -1.25
C SER A 130 -17.55 3.53 -1.06
N ARG A 131 -17.41 4.30 0.04
CA ARG A 131 -18.24 5.49 0.28
C ARG A 131 -17.97 6.60 -0.73
N ALA A 132 -16.70 6.87 -1.01
CA ALA A 132 -16.30 7.88 -2.00
C ALA A 132 -16.79 7.51 -3.41
N GLN A 133 -16.69 6.23 -3.80
CA GLN A 133 -17.20 5.76 -5.10
C GLN A 133 -18.72 5.94 -5.19
N ALA A 134 -19.46 5.53 -4.16
CA ALA A 134 -20.91 5.69 -4.14
C ALA A 134 -21.34 7.17 -4.17
N GLU A 135 -20.58 8.05 -3.53
CA GLU A 135 -20.82 9.50 -3.58
C GLU A 135 -20.50 10.08 -4.97
N ALA A 136 -19.39 9.66 -5.59
CA ALA A 136 -19.03 10.07 -6.94
C ALA A 136 -20.09 9.64 -7.97
N ASP A 137 -20.58 8.40 -7.89
CA ASP A 137 -21.62 7.87 -8.79
C ASP A 137 -22.93 8.67 -8.62
N ARG A 138 -23.30 9.04 -7.40
CA ARG A 138 -24.46 9.89 -7.13
C ARG A 138 -24.29 11.29 -7.72
N LEU A 139 -23.12 11.92 -7.52
CA LEU A 139 -22.86 13.25 -8.06
C LEU A 139 -22.89 13.27 -9.59
N ILE A 140 -22.39 12.21 -10.24
CA ILE A 140 -22.48 12.05 -11.70
C ILE A 140 -23.94 11.90 -12.13
N ALA A 141 -24.73 11.07 -11.44
CA ALA A 141 -26.15 10.91 -11.74
C ALA A 141 -26.92 12.24 -11.60
N ASP A 142 -26.76 12.92 -10.47
CA ASP A 142 -27.39 14.22 -10.20
C ASP A 142 -26.96 15.28 -11.23
N GLY A 143 -25.67 15.28 -11.60
CA GLY A 143 -25.12 16.16 -12.63
C GLY A 143 -25.73 15.90 -14.01
N ASN A 144 -25.88 14.64 -14.41
CA ASN A 144 -26.52 14.25 -15.65
C ASN A 144 -28.01 14.64 -15.68
N ASP A 145 -28.73 14.43 -14.57
CA ASP A 145 -30.13 14.81 -14.45
C ASP A 145 -30.32 16.32 -14.52
N SER A 146 -29.42 17.10 -13.90
CA SER A 146 -29.43 18.55 -14.02
C SER A 146 -29.11 19.00 -15.44
N TYR A 147 -28.09 18.40 -16.07
CA TYR A 147 -27.72 18.70 -17.45
C TYR A 147 -28.88 18.43 -18.41
N GLN A 148 -29.54 17.28 -18.28
CA GLN A 148 -30.68 16.90 -19.11
C GLN A 148 -31.82 17.89 -18.96
N ARG A 149 -32.17 18.29 -17.72
CA ARG A 149 -33.19 19.32 -17.47
C ARG A 149 -32.84 20.65 -18.14
N SER A 150 -31.59 21.11 -18.04
CA SER A 150 -31.19 22.36 -18.69
C SER A 150 -31.23 22.28 -20.22
N VAL A 151 -30.90 21.12 -20.80
CA VAL A 151 -31.05 20.89 -22.24
C VAL A 151 -32.53 20.91 -22.65
N ASP A 152 -33.39 20.22 -21.91
CA ASP A 152 -34.83 20.16 -22.20
C ASP A 152 -35.48 21.55 -22.09
N GLU A 153 -35.14 22.31 -21.04
CA GLU A 153 -35.56 23.70 -20.85
C GLU A 153 -35.06 24.59 -21.99
N GLY A 154 -33.80 24.45 -22.40
CA GLY A 154 -33.20 25.19 -23.50
C GLY A 154 -33.87 24.91 -24.85
N LEU A 155 -34.18 23.63 -25.13
CA LEU A 155 -34.90 23.23 -26.34
C LEU A 155 -36.35 23.75 -26.34
N ALA A 156 -37.03 23.70 -25.19
CA ALA A 156 -38.38 24.25 -25.05
C ALA A 156 -38.39 25.75 -25.31
N GLU A 157 -37.43 26.49 -24.74
CA GLU A 157 -37.31 27.92 -24.93
C GLU A 157 -36.90 28.28 -26.37
N GLN A 158 -35.97 27.53 -26.97
CA GLN A 158 -35.62 27.67 -28.38
C GLN A 158 -36.86 27.51 -29.27
N ASN A 159 -37.67 26.48 -29.04
CA ASN A 159 -38.89 26.25 -29.80
C ASN A 159 -39.90 27.40 -29.63
N ARG A 160 -40.02 27.94 -28.41
CA ARG A 160 -40.85 29.12 -28.13
C ARG A 160 -40.39 30.34 -28.92
N LEU A 161 -39.09 30.66 -28.86
CA LEU A 161 -38.51 31.80 -29.58
C LEU A 161 -38.62 31.66 -31.11
N VAL A 162 -38.43 30.45 -31.64
CA VAL A 162 -38.62 30.17 -33.08
C VAL A 162 -40.08 30.40 -33.46
N SER A 163 -41.04 29.90 -32.68
CA SER A 163 -42.47 30.11 -32.95
C SER A 163 -42.90 31.58 -32.83
N GLU A 164 -42.31 32.33 -31.90
CA GLU A 164 -42.59 33.76 -31.70
C GLU A 164 -41.90 34.65 -32.75
N SER A 165 -40.90 34.13 -33.48
CA SER A 165 -40.19 34.90 -34.50
C SER A 165 -41.13 35.37 -35.60
N GLU A 166 -41.01 36.65 -35.96
CA GLU A 166 -41.82 37.26 -37.02
C GLU A 166 -41.65 36.52 -38.36
N VAL A 167 -40.49 35.92 -38.60
CA VAL A 167 -40.23 35.12 -39.81
C VAL A 167 -41.14 33.89 -39.87
N VAL A 168 -41.31 33.16 -38.75
CA VAL A 168 -42.20 31.98 -38.68
C VAL A 168 -43.67 32.39 -38.77
N ARG A 169 -44.05 33.48 -38.09
CA ARG A 169 -45.40 34.04 -38.20
C ARG A 169 -45.74 34.41 -39.65
N ARG A 170 -44.87 35.16 -40.33
CA ARG A 170 -45.05 35.53 -41.75
C ARG A 170 -45.04 34.31 -42.67
N ALA A 171 -44.19 33.32 -42.41
CA ALA A 171 -44.16 32.08 -43.18
C ALA A 171 -45.49 31.30 -43.06
N ASN A 172 -46.07 31.21 -41.86
CA ASN A 172 -47.38 30.60 -41.66
C ASN A 172 -48.51 31.39 -42.33
N GLU A 173 -48.51 32.71 -42.21
CA GLU A 173 -49.49 33.58 -42.88
C GLU A 173 -49.40 33.46 -44.41
N GLU A 174 -48.19 33.36 -44.97
CA GLU A 174 -47.99 33.13 -46.40
C GLU A 174 -48.44 31.72 -46.80
N ALA A 175 -48.10 30.68 -46.03
CA ALA A 175 -48.54 29.32 -46.29
C ALA A 175 -50.08 29.21 -46.31
N HIS A 176 -50.76 29.83 -45.35
CA HIS A 176 -52.22 29.90 -45.34
C HIS A 176 -52.77 30.67 -46.55
N ARG A 177 -52.18 31.82 -46.89
CA ARG A 177 -52.58 32.58 -48.08
C ARG A 177 -52.44 31.78 -49.37
N VAL A 178 -51.35 31.02 -49.53
CA VAL A 178 -51.13 30.16 -50.70
C VAL A 178 -52.17 29.04 -50.76
N VAL A 179 -52.48 28.40 -49.63
CA VAL A 179 -53.50 27.33 -49.56
C VAL A 179 -54.90 27.89 -49.89
N ASP A 180 -55.25 29.04 -49.33
CA ASP A 180 -56.55 29.67 -49.59
C ASP A 180 -56.68 30.13 -51.05
N ALA A 181 -55.63 30.73 -51.62
CA ALA A 181 -55.57 31.10 -53.02
C ALA A 181 -55.71 29.87 -53.93
N ALA A 182 -54.98 28.79 -53.65
CA ALA A 182 -55.09 27.55 -54.41
C ALA A 182 -56.51 26.94 -54.35
N HIS A 183 -57.18 27.01 -53.20
CA HIS A 183 -58.58 26.60 -53.06
C HIS A 183 -59.55 27.50 -53.83
N ALA A 184 -59.34 28.82 -53.80
CA ALA A 184 -60.16 29.79 -54.53
C ALA A 184 -60.00 29.60 -56.05
N ASP A 185 -58.77 29.48 -56.53
CA ASP A 185 -58.45 29.23 -57.94
C ASP A 185 -59.03 27.89 -58.40
N SER A 186 -58.93 26.83 -57.58
CA SER A 186 -59.55 25.54 -57.88
C SER A 186 -61.08 25.65 -58.00
N LYS A 187 -61.74 26.41 -57.13
CA LYS A 187 -63.20 26.64 -57.20
C LYS A 187 -63.57 27.47 -58.42
N LYS A 188 -62.79 28.50 -58.73
CA LYS A 188 -62.98 29.36 -59.90
C LYS A 188 -62.84 28.56 -61.20
N LEU A 189 -61.76 27.78 -61.33
CA LEU A 189 -61.52 26.90 -62.47
C LEU A 189 -62.69 25.92 -62.65
N ARG A 190 -63.19 25.35 -61.56
CA ARG A 190 -64.37 24.46 -61.62
C ARG A 190 -65.60 25.18 -62.16
N SER A 191 -65.90 26.38 -61.65
CA SER A 191 -67.03 27.18 -62.13
C SER A 191 -66.87 27.64 -63.58
N GLU A 192 -65.67 28.01 -64.00
CA GLU A 192 -65.37 28.41 -65.38
C GLU A 192 -65.51 27.21 -66.33
N CYS A 193 -65.03 26.03 -65.93
CA CYS A 193 -65.27 24.79 -66.66
C CYS A 193 -66.77 24.49 -66.75
N ASP A 194 -67.53 24.60 -65.66
CA ASP A 194 -68.98 24.36 -65.64
C ASP A 194 -69.71 25.32 -66.60
N GLN A 195 -69.40 26.63 -66.56
CA GLN A 195 -69.98 27.63 -67.47
C GLN A 195 -69.58 27.42 -68.93
N PHE A 196 -68.31 27.06 -69.19
CA PHE A 196 -67.86 26.77 -70.55
C PHE A 196 -68.57 25.55 -71.13
N VAL A 197 -68.75 24.49 -70.32
CA VAL A 197 -69.52 23.30 -70.71
C VAL A 197 -70.96 23.67 -71.00
N ASP A 198 -71.62 24.45 -70.13
CA ASP A 198 -73.01 24.89 -70.31
C ASP A 198 -73.17 25.73 -71.59
N GLY A 199 -72.27 26.72 -71.81
CA GLY A 199 -72.26 27.53 -73.03
C GLY A 199 -72.05 26.70 -74.30
N LYS A 200 -71.15 25.71 -74.27
CA LYS A 200 -70.96 24.80 -75.41
C LYS A 200 -72.15 23.88 -75.65
N LEU A 201 -72.86 23.47 -74.60
CA LEU A 201 -74.11 22.72 -74.72
C LEU A 201 -75.23 23.60 -75.31
N ALA A 202 -75.31 24.89 -74.93
CA ALA A 202 -76.26 25.84 -75.48
C ALA A 202 -75.98 26.15 -76.97
N ASP A 203 -74.72 26.42 -77.35
CA ASP A 203 -74.31 26.60 -78.76
C ASP A 203 -74.68 25.35 -79.60
N PHE A 204 -74.49 24.16 -79.02
CA PHE A 204 -74.83 22.90 -79.64
C PHE A 204 -76.35 22.72 -79.79
N GLU A 205 -77.14 23.09 -78.78
CA GLU A 205 -78.60 23.11 -78.83
C GLU A 205 -79.13 24.08 -79.89
N GLU A 206 -78.57 25.28 -79.99
CA GLU A 206 -78.94 26.25 -81.02
C GLU A 206 -78.63 25.72 -82.41
N THR A 207 -77.44 25.14 -82.59
CA THR A 207 -77.03 24.51 -83.85
C THR A 207 -77.99 23.39 -84.24
N LEU A 208 -78.31 22.48 -83.33
CA LEU A 208 -79.29 21.41 -83.56
C LEU A 208 -80.69 21.96 -83.87
N SER A 209 -81.13 23.00 -83.17
CA SER A 209 -82.41 23.68 -83.41
C SER A 209 -82.45 24.38 -84.77
N GLY A 210 -81.32 24.96 -85.20
CA GLY A 210 -81.13 25.53 -86.54
C GLY A 210 -81.21 24.45 -87.61
N VAL A 211 -80.50 23.34 -87.43
CA VAL A 211 -80.56 22.17 -88.32
C VAL A 211 -81.99 21.61 -88.39
N LEU A 212 -82.69 21.47 -87.25
CA LEU A 212 -84.10 21.04 -87.21
C LEU A 212 -85.04 22.01 -87.93
N ARG A 213 -84.82 23.32 -87.82
CA ARG A 213 -85.57 24.35 -88.57
C ARG A 213 -85.31 24.24 -90.07
N THR A 214 -84.06 24.03 -90.49
CA THR A 214 -83.70 23.80 -91.89
C THR A 214 -84.36 22.53 -92.42
N VAL A 215 -84.27 21.41 -91.70
CA VAL A 215 -84.96 20.15 -92.07
C VAL A 215 -86.48 20.34 -92.14
N SER A 216 -87.07 21.12 -91.24
CA SER A 216 -88.50 21.43 -91.26
C SER A 216 -88.89 22.32 -92.44
N ARG A 217 -88.03 23.29 -92.81
CA ARG A 217 -88.20 24.12 -94.00
C ARG A 217 -88.03 23.31 -95.28
N ASP A 218 -87.04 22.44 -95.39
CA ASP A 218 -86.86 21.54 -96.53
C ASP A 218 -88.03 20.57 -96.65
N ARG A 219 -88.52 20.00 -95.53
CA ARG A 219 -89.77 19.23 -95.50
C ARG A 219 -90.97 20.04 -95.95
N ALA A 220 -91.08 21.30 -95.55
CA ALA A 220 -92.19 22.18 -95.92
C ALA A 220 -92.10 22.68 -97.37
N ALA A 221 -90.88 22.85 -97.90
CA ALA A 221 -90.59 23.18 -99.30
C ALA A 221 -90.92 21.98 -100.21
N LEU A 222 -90.55 20.76 -99.81
CA LEU A 222 -91.02 19.52 -100.42
C LEU A 222 -92.56 19.38 -100.38
N ARG A 223 -93.23 20.11 -99.47
CA ARG A 223 -94.69 20.10 -99.30
C ARG A 223 -95.44 21.25 -100.01
N ARG A 224 -94.76 22.29 -100.52
CA ARG A 224 -95.42 23.51 -101.05
C ARG A 224 -95.00 23.99 -102.46
N GLY A 225 -94.35 23.15 -103.26
CA GLY A 225 -94.27 23.33 -104.72
C GLY A 225 -93.20 22.43 -105.34
N ALA A 226 -93.41 21.64 -106.41
CA ALA A 226 -94.27 21.84 -107.57
C ALA A 226 -94.22 23.28 -108.10
N GLY A 227 -93.35 23.52 -109.09
CA GLY A 227 -93.31 24.71 -109.95
C GLY A 227 -92.39 25.84 -109.45
N ALA A 228 -91.15 25.90 -109.95
CA ALA A 228 -90.72 26.71 -111.12
C ALA A 228 -90.23 28.11 -110.71
N ALA A 229 -88.89 28.30 -110.69
CA ALA A 229 -88.12 29.12 -111.64
C ALA A 229 -87.88 30.53 -111.07
N GLY A 230 -86.77 31.24 -111.23
CA GLY A 230 -85.54 31.13 -112.02
C GLY A 230 -84.89 32.52 -111.98
N THR A 231 -83.64 32.62 -112.48
CA THR A 231 -82.81 33.84 -112.65
C THR A 231 -82.12 34.36 -111.38
N GLY A 232 -80.83 34.69 -111.32
CA GLY A 232 -79.74 34.75 -112.28
C GLY A 232 -78.71 35.79 -111.82
N ARG A 233 -77.41 35.53 -112.07
CA ARG A 233 -76.28 36.49 -112.19
C ARG A 233 -75.28 36.66 -111.02
N GLU A 234 -74.11 36.04 -111.21
CA GLU A 234 -72.73 36.36 -110.74
C GLU A 234 -72.28 37.83 -111.01
N PRO A 235 -71.08 38.34 -110.62
CA PRO A 235 -70.00 37.82 -109.73
C PRO A 235 -69.31 38.88 -108.80
N ARG A 236 -68.27 38.45 -108.05
CA ARG A 236 -67.01 39.13 -107.61
C ARG A 236 -66.77 39.48 -106.13
N GLU A 237 -65.71 38.86 -105.60
CA GLU A 237 -64.69 39.26 -104.58
C GLU A 237 -64.31 40.77 -104.56
N PRO A 238 -63.57 41.36 -103.56
CA PRO A 238 -62.39 40.78 -102.86
C PRO A 238 -62.01 41.28 -101.42
N TYR A 239 -60.99 40.61 -100.84
CA TYR A 239 -59.85 41.03 -99.98
C TYR A 239 -59.88 42.27 -99.03
N GLY A 240 -59.27 42.06 -97.84
CA GLY A 240 -58.57 43.03 -96.96
C GLY A 240 -58.37 42.40 -95.56
N TYR A 241 -57.19 41.99 -95.07
CA TYR A 241 -55.93 42.65 -94.67
C TYR A 241 -56.04 43.72 -93.57
N GLU A 242 -55.02 43.69 -92.68
CA GLU A 242 -54.69 44.57 -91.53
C GLU A 242 -55.31 44.11 -90.19
N ASP A 243 -54.59 43.92 -89.07
CA ASP A 243 -53.17 44.03 -88.70
C ASP A 243 -52.99 43.24 -87.38
#